data_AF-A0A7W6S6E3-F1
#
_entry.id   AF-A0A7W6S6E3-F1
#
_cell.length_a   1.000
_cell.length_b   1.000
_cell.length_c   1.000
_cell.angle_alpha   90.00
_cell.angle_beta   90.00
_cell.angle_gamma   90.00
#
_symmetry.space_group_name_H-M   'P 1'
#
loop_
_entity.id
_entity.type
_entity.pdbx_description
1 polymer ?
#
loop_
_entity_poly.entity_id
_entity_poly.type
_entity_poly.pdbx_seq_one_letter_code
_entity_poly.pdbx_strand_id
1 'polypeptide(L)'
;MTTKELRDFLFRGLMFEAEASNFQSAGIQVGADQSDVEEKLLAAALSPFNVSLRNQALEMARLYAVLFCFENSVRDFIRDTLSEKDGLDRIEKLPPKIKSHAESRCETAIQDSWLEGENTDLLGFVDFGHLAQIIINKWEYFPILPSQHWLKQRMDEMEKVQNFIAHNRMLLPSEFQRLYMYIGDWNRVVGL
;
A
#
# COMPACT_ATOMS: atom_id res chain seq x y z
N MET A 1 -31.92 -17.38 26.26
CA MET A 1 -31.06 -16.33 26.82
C MET A 1 -31.92 -15.49 27.75
N THR A 2 -31.64 -15.53 29.06
CA THR A 2 -32.39 -14.77 30.07
C THR A 2 -31.90 -13.32 30.11
N THR A 3 -32.73 -12.39 30.61
CA THR A 3 -32.36 -10.97 30.78
C THR A 3 -31.12 -10.78 31.66
N LYS A 4 -30.90 -11.69 32.62
CA LYS A 4 -29.72 -11.71 33.48
C LYS A 4 -28.47 -12.12 32.69
N GLU A 5 -28.55 -13.15 31.84
CA GLU A 5 -27.46 -13.56 30.95
C GLU A 5 -27.07 -12.47 29.96
N LEU A 6 -28.06 -11.77 29.38
CA LEU A 6 -27.81 -10.64 28.48
C LEU A 6 -27.10 -9.49 29.17
N ARG A 7 -27.54 -9.15 30.39
CA ARG A 7 -26.90 -8.10 31.18
C ARG A 7 -25.48 -8.50 31.59
N ASP A 8 -25.25 -9.74 32.00
CA ASP A 8 -23.92 -10.22 32.39
C ASP A 8 -22.96 -10.23 31.19
N PHE A 9 -23.44 -10.65 30.02
CA PHE A 9 -22.69 -10.57 28.76
C PHE A 9 -22.32 -9.12 28.40
N LEU A 10 -23.28 -8.18 28.46
CA LEU A 10 -23.02 -6.76 28.19
C LEU A 10 -22.02 -6.16 29.18
N PHE A 11 -22.13 -6.47 30.48
CA PHE A 11 -21.19 -5.98 31.49
C PHE A 11 -19.77 -6.51 31.27
N ARG A 12 -19.62 -7.78 30.89
CA ARG A 12 -18.31 -8.35 30.54
C ARG A 12 -17.74 -7.71 29.28
N GLY A 13 -18.58 -7.42 28.29
CA GLY A 13 -18.18 -6.68 27.09
C GLY A 13 -17.68 -5.27 27.43
N LEU A 14 -18.41 -4.53 28.28
CA LEU A 14 -18.00 -3.19 28.71
C LEU A 14 -16.70 -3.19 29.54
N MET A 15 -16.51 -4.20 30.40
CA MET A 15 -15.25 -4.37 31.13
C MET A 15 -14.08 -4.70 30.20
N PHE A 16 -14.30 -5.57 29.23
CA PHE A 16 -13.30 -5.90 28.22
C PHE A 16 -12.90 -4.66 27.41
N GLU A 17 -13.84 -3.83 26.96
CA GLU A 17 -13.54 -2.58 26.26
C GLU A 17 -12.75 -1.58 27.12
N ALA A 18 -13.10 -1.45 28.40
CA ALA A 18 -12.38 -0.58 29.32
C ALA A 18 -10.92 -1.04 29.55
N GLU A 19 -10.69 -2.35 29.67
CA GLU A 19 -9.33 -2.92 29.78
C GLU A 19 -8.57 -2.83 28.45
N ALA A 20 -9.25 -3.08 27.33
CA ALA A 20 -8.71 -2.98 25.98
C ALA A 20 -8.19 -1.57 25.67
N SER A 21 -8.81 -0.52 26.22
CA SER A 21 -8.38 0.87 26.02
C SER A 21 -6.93 1.14 26.43
N ASN A 22 -6.43 0.48 27.46
CA ASN A 22 -5.02 0.58 27.86
C ASN A 22 -4.09 -0.02 26.80
N PHE A 23 -4.47 -1.15 26.22
CA PHE A 23 -3.71 -1.81 25.15
C PHE A 23 -3.79 -1.05 23.82
N GLN A 24 -4.97 -0.50 23.50
CA GLN A 24 -5.20 0.38 22.35
C GLN A 24 -4.32 1.63 22.38
N SER A 25 -4.15 2.26 23.55
CA SER A 25 -3.25 3.43 23.70
C SER A 25 -1.78 3.12 23.42
N ALA A 26 -1.40 1.85 23.51
CA ALA A 26 -0.08 1.35 23.14
C ALA A 26 -0.01 0.84 21.69
N GLY A 27 -1.07 1.04 20.88
CA GLY A 27 -1.15 0.61 19.49
C GLY A 27 -1.50 -0.87 19.29
N ILE A 28 -2.00 -1.56 20.31
CA ILE A 28 -2.38 -2.98 20.22
C ILE A 28 -3.85 -3.08 19.81
N GLN A 29 -4.11 -3.78 18.70
CA GLN A 29 -5.45 -3.94 18.12
C GLN A 29 -6.30 -4.96 18.91
N VAL A 30 -7.07 -4.48 19.90
CA VAL A 30 -8.01 -5.27 20.72
C VAL A 30 -9.31 -4.46 20.89
N GLY A 31 -10.48 -5.10 20.82
CA GLY A 31 -11.79 -4.43 21.00
C GLY A 31 -12.64 -4.31 19.73
N ALA A 32 -13.88 -3.85 19.88
CA ALA A 32 -14.88 -3.76 18.82
C ALA A 32 -14.83 -2.43 18.02
N ASP A 33 -14.24 -1.37 18.57
CA ASP A 33 -14.15 -0.06 17.91
C ASP A 33 -12.70 0.36 17.66
N GLN A 34 -12.13 -0.19 16.58
CA GLN A 34 -10.75 0.11 16.16
C GLN A 34 -10.66 1.45 15.43
N SER A 35 -11.73 1.90 14.78
CA SER A 35 -11.79 3.17 14.05
C SER A 35 -11.57 4.38 14.97
N ASP A 36 -12.29 4.42 16.09
CA ASP A 36 -12.21 5.52 17.04
C ASP A 36 -10.83 5.63 17.71
N VAL A 37 -10.14 4.49 17.85
CA VAL A 37 -8.80 4.41 18.44
C VAL A 37 -7.76 4.99 17.49
N GLU A 38 -7.73 4.53 16.25
CA GLU A 38 -6.78 5.01 15.23
C GLU A 38 -6.94 6.51 14.98
N GLU A 39 -8.19 7.01 14.94
CA GLU A 39 -8.46 8.44 14.81
C GLU A 39 -7.88 9.25 15.99
N LYS A 40 -8.05 8.76 17.22
CA LYS A 40 -7.50 9.42 18.43
C LYS A 40 -5.98 9.40 18.43
N LEU A 41 -5.36 8.27 18.06
CA LEU A 41 -3.90 8.14 17.99
C LEU A 41 -3.32 9.10 16.94
N LEU A 42 -3.93 9.16 15.75
CA LEU A 42 -3.53 10.09 14.70
C LEU A 42 -3.69 11.55 15.15
N ALA A 43 -4.83 11.90 15.76
CA ALA A 43 -5.08 13.24 16.28
C ALA A 43 -4.08 13.65 17.36
N ALA A 44 -3.72 12.73 18.26
CA ALA A 44 -2.70 12.95 19.29
C ALA A 44 -1.31 13.19 18.67
N ALA A 45 -0.91 12.37 17.70
CA ALA A 45 0.36 12.51 16.98
C ALA A 45 0.45 13.84 16.21
N LEU A 46 -0.67 14.32 15.66
CA LEU A 46 -0.74 15.58 14.93
C LEU A 46 -0.92 16.82 15.84
N SER A 47 -1.23 16.63 17.12
CA SER A 47 -1.51 17.70 18.09
C SER A 47 -0.40 18.76 18.28
N PRO A 48 0.90 18.49 18.06
CA PRO A 48 1.93 19.52 18.14
C PRO A 48 1.96 20.50 16.95
N PHE A 49 1.36 20.14 15.80
CA PHE A 49 1.46 20.93 14.56
C PHE A 49 0.32 21.95 14.44
N ASN A 50 0.48 22.98 13.61
CA ASN A 50 -0.59 23.96 13.37
C ASN A 50 -1.71 23.38 12.49
N VAL A 51 -2.91 23.98 12.56
CA VAL A 51 -4.11 23.50 11.85
C VAL A 51 -3.91 23.35 10.34
N SER A 52 -3.20 24.28 9.70
CA SER A 52 -2.95 24.23 8.25
C SER A 52 -2.11 23.00 7.86
N LEU A 53 -1.04 22.72 8.61
CA LEU A 53 -0.20 21.54 8.39
C LEU A 53 -0.96 20.25 8.66
N ARG A 54 -1.83 20.20 9.68
CA ARG A 54 -2.66 19.01 9.95
C ARG A 54 -3.59 18.71 8.79
N ASN A 55 -4.26 19.71 8.25
CA ASN A 55 -5.16 19.52 7.10
C ASN A 55 -4.41 18.99 5.88
N GLN A 56 -3.24 19.57 5.56
CA GLN A 56 -2.38 19.11 4.47
C GLN A 56 -1.91 17.66 4.68
N ALA A 57 -1.50 17.32 5.91
CA ALA A 57 -1.07 15.97 6.25
C ALA A 57 -2.18 14.94 6.07
N LEU A 58 -3.41 15.26 6.49
CA LEU A 58 -4.57 14.37 6.33
C LEU A 58 -4.94 14.17 4.84
N GLU A 59 -4.87 15.22 4.03
CA GLU A 59 -5.07 15.11 2.58
C GLU A 59 -4.02 14.19 1.94
N MET A 60 -2.76 14.36 2.30
CA MET A 60 -1.66 13.54 1.79
C MET A 60 -1.68 12.10 2.31
N ALA A 61 -2.13 11.87 3.55
CA ALA A 61 -2.28 10.53 4.11
C ALA A 61 -3.26 9.69 3.30
N ARG A 62 -4.41 10.28 2.92
CA ARG A 62 -5.40 9.61 2.05
C ARG A 62 -4.82 9.24 0.69
N LEU A 63 -3.99 10.12 0.13
CA LEU A 63 -3.32 9.89 -1.15
C LEU A 63 -2.30 8.76 -1.06
N TYR A 64 -1.46 8.79 -0.03
CA TYR A 64 -0.46 7.77 0.22
C TYR A 64 -1.10 6.39 0.41
N ALA A 65 -2.17 6.30 1.21
CA ALA A 65 -2.89 5.04 1.42
C ALA A 65 -3.34 4.40 0.10
N VAL A 66 -3.91 5.21 -0.80
CA VAL A 66 -4.40 4.71 -2.09
C VAL A 66 -3.25 4.33 -3.03
N LEU A 67 -2.16 5.11 -3.05
CA LEU A 67 -0.99 4.78 -3.86
C LEU A 67 -0.30 3.50 -3.37
N PHE A 68 -0.18 3.34 -2.04
CA PHE A 68 0.35 2.15 -1.41
C PHE A 68 -0.44 0.90 -1.80
N CYS A 69 -1.78 0.95 -1.71
CA CYS A 69 -2.63 -0.15 -2.14
C CYS A 69 -2.47 -0.44 -3.63
N PHE A 70 -2.42 0.61 -4.47
CA PHE A 70 -2.26 0.45 -5.90
C PHE A 70 -0.94 -0.23 -6.26
N GLU A 71 0.19 0.27 -5.77
CA GLU A 71 1.52 -0.27 -6.05
C GLU A 71 1.63 -1.74 -5.65
N ASN A 72 1.17 -2.08 -4.45
CA ASN A 72 1.20 -3.46 -3.97
C ASN A 72 0.22 -4.35 -4.74
N SER A 73 -0.96 -3.86 -5.13
CA SER A 73 -1.86 -4.63 -5.99
C SER A 73 -1.26 -4.93 -7.37
N VAL A 74 -0.46 -4.02 -7.94
CA VAL A 74 0.27 -4.26 -9.20
C VAL A 74 1.36 -5.32 -8.98
N ARG A 75 2.09 -5.25 -7.86
CA ARG A 75 3.09 -6.27 -7.49
C ARG A 75 2.44 -7.63 -7.33
N ASP A 76 1.33 -7.72 -6.62
CA ASP A 76 0.56 -8.94 -6.39
C ASP A 76 0.09 -9.53 -7.73
N PHE A 77 -0.50 -8.70 -8.60
CA PHE A 77 -0.92 -9.11 -9.93
C PHE A 77 0.23 -9.71 -10.77
N ILE A 78 1.40 -9.07 -10.76
CA ILE A 78 2.59 -9.61 -11.43
C ILE A 78 3.04 -10.91 -10.75
N ARG A 79 3.10 -10.92 -9.42
CA ARG A 79 3.59 -12.04 -8.62
C ARG A 79 2.76 -13.30 -8.89
N ASP A 80 1.44 -13.18 -8.84
CA ASP A 80 0.50 -14.28 -9.05
C ASP A 80 0.58 -14.81 -10.48
N THR A 81 0.63 -13.91 -11.46
CA THR A 81 0.75 -14.28 -12.87
C THR A 81 2.06 -15.02 -13.15
N LEU A 82 3.20 -14.52 -12.63
CA LEU A 82 4.49 -15.18 -12.80
C LEU A 82 4.54 -16.52 -12.06
N SER A 83 3.95 -16.61 -10.88
CA SER A 83 3.82 -17.88 -10.15
C SER A 83 3.04 -18.93 -10.96
N GLU A 84 1.98 -18.53 -11.64
CA GLU A 84 1.17 -19.45 -12.46
C GLU A 84 1.93 -19.92 -13.71
N LYS A 85 2.66 -19.02 -14.40
CA LYS A 85 3.31 -19.33 -15.69
C LYS A 85 4.72 -19.91 -15.55
N ASP A 86 5.50 -19.40 -14.60
CA ASP A 86 6.92 -19.73 -14.43
C ASP A 86 7.22 -20.62 -13.23
N GLY A 87 6.29 -20.76 -12.29
CA GLY A 87 6.47 -21.54 -11.07
C GLY A 87 7.49 -20.94 -10.10
N LEU A 88 8.31 -21.80 -9.49
CA LEU A 88 9.33 -21.40 -8.51
C LEU A 88 10.46 -20.57 -9.12
N ASP A 89 10.77 -20.78 -10.41
CA ASP A 89 11.86 -20.10 -11.12
C ASP A 89 11.50 -18.67 -11.55
N ARG A 90 10.33 -18.15 -11.12
CA ARG A 90 9.82 -16.82 -11.52
C ARG A 90 10.83 -15.70 -11.32
N ILE A 91 11.61 -15.75 -10.24
CA ILE A 91 12.63 -14.74 -9.90
C ILE A 91 13.82 -14.84 -10.86
N GLU A 92 14.27 -16.07 -11.18
CA GLU A 92 15.38 -16.30 -12.08
C GLU A 92 15.06 -15.89 -13.52
N LYS A 93 13.78 -16.00 -13.90
CA LYS A 93 13.27 -15.64 -15.23
C LYS A 93 12.85 -14.17 -15.34
N LEU A 94 13.16 -13.32 -14.36
CA LEU A 94 12.97 -11.86 -14.49
C LEU A 94 13.99 -11.28 -15.48
N PRO A 95 13.68 -10.13 -16.13
CA PRO A 95 14.65 -9.44 -16.97
C PRO A 95 15.95 -9.14 -16.19
N PRO A 96 17.14 -9.52 -16.70
CA PRO A 96 18.38 -9.49 -15.92
C PRO A 96 18.72 -8.12 -15.32
N LYS A 97 18.46 -7.03 -16.06
CA LYS A 97 18.69 -5.66 -15.59
C LYS A 97 17.82 -5.28 -14.40
N ILE A 98 16.57 -5.73 -14.39
CA ILE A 98 15.60 -5.44 -13.32
C ILE A 98 15.96 -6.26 -12.09
N LYS A 99 16.30 -7.54 -12.28
CA LYS A 99 16.76 -8.42 -11.21
C LYS A 99 18.01 -7.84 -10.52
N SER A 100 19.04 -7.47 -11.28
CA SER A 100 20.27 -6.90 -10.71
C SER A 100 20.03 -5.59 -9.96
N HIS A 101 19.10 -4.76 -10.46
CA HIS A 101 18.72 -3.52 -9.79
C HIS A 101 18.02 -3.79 -8.44
N ALA A 102 17.06 -4.71 -8.44
CA ALA A 102 16.33 -5.11 -7.23
C ALA A 102 17.26 -5.74 -6.18
N GLU A 103 18.16 -6.64 -6.60
CA GLU A 103 19.16 -7.28 -5.73
C GLU A 103 20.09 -6.24 -5.10
N SER A 104 20.61 -5.31 -5.91
CA SER A 104 21.46 -4.23 -5.39
C SER A 104 20.74 -3.36 -4.35
N ARG A 105 19.46 -3.02 -4.57
CA ARG A 105 18.69 -2.23 -3.59
C ARG A 105 18.35 -3.01 -2.33
N CYS A 106 18.11 -4.32 -2.45
CA CYS A 106 17.92 -5.21 -1.31
C CYS A 106 19.19 -5.31 -0.46
N GLU A 107 20.35 -5.50 -1.11
CA GLU A 107 21.64 -5.52 -0.41
C GLU A 107 21.93 -4.21 0.31
N THR A 108 21.70 -3.07 -0.34
CA THR A 108 21.83 -1.75 0.29
C THR A 108 20.87 -1.60 1.48
N ALA A 109 19.61 -2.03 1.36
CA ALA A 109 18.64 -1.97 2.45
C ALA A 109 19.06 -2.85 3.65
N ILE A 110 19.69 -4.00 3.41
CA ILE A 110 20.19 -4.88 4.47
C ILE A 110 21.44 -4.30 5.14
N GLN A 111 22.32 -3.66 4.37
CA GLN A 111 23.61 -3.15 4.86
C GLN A 111 23.50 -1.80 5.56
N ASP A 112 22.71 -0.87 5.02
CA ASP A 112 22.73 0.55 5.40
C ASP A 112 21.58 0.97 6.33
N SER A 113 20.68 0.06 6.70
CA SER A 113 19.43 0.44 7.34
C SER A 113 19.36 0.07 8.82
N TRP A 114 19.14 1.08 9.68
CA TRP A 114 18.58 0.89 11.03
C TRP A 114 17.08 0.57 10.99
N LEU A 115 16.45 0.65 9.81
CA LEU A 115 15.05 0.31 9.58
C LEU A 115 14.97 -1.19 9.25
N GLU A 116 14.38 -1.96 10.16
CA GLU A 116 13.96 -3.34 9.91
C GLU A 116 12.65 -3.31 9.11
N GLY A 117 12.66 -3.89 7.90
CA GLY A 117 11.52 -3.91 6.99
C GLY A 117 11.35 -5.27 6.32
N GLU A 118 10.26 -5.42 5.56
CA GLU A 118 10.01 -6.63 4.77
C GLU A 118 11.02 -6.71 3.62
N ASN A 119 12.08 -7.49 3.81
CA ASN A 119 13.24 -7.55 2.91
C ASN A 119 13.23 -8.76 1.97
N THR A 120 12.15 -9.54 1.94
CA THR A 120 12.15 -10.86 1.29
C THR A 120 11.62 -10.87 -0.14
N ASP A 121 10.83 -9.87 -0.54
CA ASP A 121 10.27 -9.82 -1.90
C ASP A 121 11.05 -8.86 -2.81
N LEU A 122 11.71 -9.42 -3.83
CA LEU A 122 12.43 -8.65 -4.86
C LEU A 122 11.53 -7.66 -5.61
N LEU A 123 10.23 -7.95 -5.76
CA LEU A 123 9.29 -7.00 -6.37
C LEU A 123 9.04 -5.76 -5.49
N GLY A 124 9.32 -5.83 -4.19
CA GLY A 124 9.32 -4.68 -3.28
C GLY A 124 10.44 -3.69 -3.56
N PHE A 125 11.52 -4.11 -4.25
CA PHE A 125 12.70 -3.29 -4.54
C PHE A 125 12.70 -2.69 -5.95
N VAL A 126 11.57 -2.75 -6.65
CA VAL A 126 11.42 -2.19 -7.99
C VAL A 126 10.30 -1.15 -8.03
N ASP A 127 10.54 -0.12 -8.85
CA ASP A 127 9.63 1.00 -9.09
C ASP A 127 8.63 0.71 -10.24
N PHE A 128 7.62 1.56 -10.43
CA PHE A 128 6.57 1.38 -11.45
C PHE A 128 7.10 1.16 -12.88
N GLY A 129 8.12 1.91 -13.31
CA GLY A 129 8.75 1.71 -14.60
C GLY A 129 9.36 0.32 -14.79
N HIS A 130 9.90 -0.28 -13.72
CA HIS A 130 10.39 -1.65 -13.75
C HIS A 130 9.25 -2.66 -13.80
N LEU A 131 8.17 -2.46 -13.02
CA LEU A 131 6.96 -3.29 -13.09
C LEU A 131 6.37 -3.31 -14.50
N ALA A 132 6.30 -2.15 -15.16
CA ALA A 132 5.88 -2.04 -16.56
C ALA A 132 6.79 -2.87 -17.48
N GLN A 133 8.11 -2.77 -17.32
CA GLN A 133 9.06 -3.52 -18.13
C GLN A 133 8.97 -5.03 -17.94
N ILE A 134 8.70 -5.52 -16.71
CA ILE A 134 8.46 -6.94 -16.44
C ILE A 134 7.25 -7.41 -17.25
N ILE A 135 6.12 -6.69 -17.15
CA ILE A 135 4.90 -7.03 -17.87
C ILE A 135 5.12 -7.00 -19.39
N ILE A 136 5.82 -6.00 -19.92
CA ILE A 136 6.09 -5.86 -21.35
C ILE A 136 6.98 -7.01 -21.87
N ASN A 137 8.01 -7.40 -21.13
CA ASN A 137 8.88 -8.51 -21.53
C ASN A 137 8.13 -9.84 -21.58
N LYS A 138 7.10 -9.99 -20.74
CA LYS A 138 6.26 -11.19 -20.67
C LYS A 138 4.82 -10.90 -21.08
N TRP A 139 4.65 -10.09 -22.13
CA TRP A 139 3.34 -9.55 -22.52
C TRP A 139 2.27 -10.62 -22.71
N GLU A 140 2.63 -11.78 -23.26
CA GLU A 140 1.73 -12.92 -23.47
C GLU A 140 1.10 -13.46 -22.18
N TYR A 141 1.70 -13.19 -21.02
CA TYR A 141 1.17 -13.63 -19.73
C TYR A 141 0.06 -12.72 -19.21
N PHE A 142 -0.08 -11.52 -19.77
CA PHE A 142 -0.98 -10.48 -19.29
C PHE A 142 -2.05 -10.09 -20.34
N PRO A 143 -2.83 -11.06 -20.86
CA PRO A 143 -3.77 -10.80 -21.98
C PRO A 143 -4.92 -9.87 -21.63
N ILE A 144 -5.20 -9.67 -20.33
CA ILE A 144 -6.24 -8.77 -19.86
C ILE A 144 -5.88 -7.28 -20.02
N LEU A 145 -4.59 -6.96 -20.16
CA LEU A 145 -4.13 -5.58 -20.27
C LEU A 145 -4.41 -5.04 -21.68
N PRO A 146 -4.99 -3.83 -21.84
CA PRO A 146 -5.44 -3.36 -23.14
C PRO A 146 -4.33 -3.19 -24.19
N SER A 147 -3.18 -2.62 -23.80
CA SER A 147 -2.00 -2.47 -24.67
C SER A 147 -0.75 -2.11 -23.86
N GLN A 148 0.42 -2.37 -24.43
CA GLN A 148 1.70 -1.93 -23.84
C GLN A 148 1.78 -0.40 -23.70
N HIS A 149 1.19 0.36 -24.63
CA HIS A 149 1.18 1.82 -24.56
C HIS A 149 0.34 2.32 -23.38
N TRP A 150 -0.86 1.76 -23.21
CA TRP A 150 -1.74 2.08 -22.08
C TRP A 150 -1.04 1.79 -20.74
N LEU A 151 -0.39 0.62 -20.63
CA LEU A 151 0.34 0.23 -19.43
C LEU A 151 1.47 1.21 -19.11
N LYS A 152 2.33 1.50 -20.09
CA LYS A 152 3.45 2.44 -19.90
C LYS A 152 2.94 3.80 -19.43
N GLN A 153 1.91 4.33 -20.10
CA GLN A 153 1.34 5.62 -19.72
C GLN A 153 0.82 5.60 -18.28
N ARG A 154 0.15 4.53 -17.83
CA ARG A 154 -0.30 4.44 -16.44
C ARG A 154 0.87 4.38 -15.46
N MET A 155 1.85 3.52 -15.69
CA MET A 155 2.98 3.34 -14.79
C MET A 155 3.87 4.59 -14.70
N ASP A 156 4.15 5.25 -15.83
CA ASP A 156 4.94 6.48 -15.87
C ASP A 156 4.27 7.62 -15.08
N GLU A 157 2.94 7.73 -15.17
CA GLU A 157 2.19 8.75 -14.43
C GLU A 157 2.16 8.45 -12.92
N MET A 158 2.01 7.18 -12.52
CA MET A 158 2.07 6.78 -11.10
C MET A 158 3.46 7.05 -10.51
N GLU A 159 4.53 6.75 -11.25
CA GLU A 159 5.90 6.97 -10.79
C GLU A 159 6.18 8.45 -10.56
N LYS A 160 5.73 9.33 -11.47
CA LYS A 160 5.83 10.79 -11.28
C LYS A 160 5.11 11.24 -10.03
N VAL A 161 3.90 10.71 -9.76
CA VAL A 161 3.14 11.04 -8.56
C VAL A 161 3.88 10.55 -7.31
N GLN A 162 4.34 9.30 -7.28
CA GLN A 162 5.09 8.73 -6.16
C GLN A 162 6.32 9.57 -5.83
N ASN A 163 7.13 9.91 -6.84
CA ASN A 163 8.30 10.77 -6.69
C ASN A 163 7.92 12.18 -6.23
N PHE A 164 6.79 12.71 -6.69
CA PHE A 164 6.34 14.03 -6.28
C PHE A 164 6.00 14.07 -4.78
N ILE A 165 5.23 13.08 -4.31
CA ILE A 165 4.75 13.01 -2.93
C ILE A 165 5.82 12.55 -1.93
N ALA A 166 6.80 11.74 -2.36
CA ALA A 166 7.91 11.31 -1.51
C ALA A 166 8.75 12.49 -0.99
N HIS A 167 8.70 13.63 -1.69
CA HIS A 167 9.29 14.90 -1.24
C HIS A 167 8.33 15.78 -0.42
N ASN A 168 7.25 15.20 0.13
CA ASN A 168 6.22 15.87 0.93
C ASN A 168 5.59 17.09 0.25
N ARG A 169 5.44 17.04 -1.08
CA ARG A 169 4.83 18.11 -1.87
C ARG A 169 3.33 17.85 -2.06
N MET A 170 2.53 18.89 -1.84
CA MET A 170 1.07 18.85 -2.02
C MET A 170 0.72 18.78 -3.50
N LEU A 171 -0.12 17.80 -3.86
CA LEU A 171 -0.78 17.79 -5.16
C LEU A 171 -1.97 18.74 -5.16
N LEU A 172 -2.30 19.27 -6.34
CA LEU A 172 -3.54 20.03 -6.52
C LEU A 172 -4.74 19.08 -6.53
N PRO A 173 -5.93 19.51 -6.06
CA PRO A 173 -7.13 18.66 -6.04
C PRO A 173 -7.49 18.02 -7.39
N SER A 174 -7.20 18.68 -8.52
CA SER A 174 -7.38 18.11 -9.86
C SER A 174 -6.52 16.88 -10.12
N GLU A 175 -5.30 16.86 -9.58
CA GLU A 175 -4.36 15.75 -9.75
C GLU A 175 -4.75 14.55 -8.88
N PHE A 176 -5.39 14.77 -7.73
CA PHE A 176 -6.00 13.69 -6.93
C PHE A 176 -7.09 12.98 -7.72
N GLN A 177 -7.99 13.74 -8.36
CA GLN A 177 -9.07 13.15 -9.16
C GLN A 177 -8.52 12.36 -10.34
N ARG A 178 -7.49 12.88 -11.01
CA ARG A 178 -6.81 12.18 -12.10
C ARG A 178 -6.20 10.86 -11.63
N LEU A 179 -5.57 10.85 -10.45
CA LEU A 179 -5.02 9.62 -9.87
C LEU A 179 -6.12 8.59 -9.62
N TYR A 180 -7.25 8.98 -9.02
CA TYR A 180 -8.37 8.08 -8.79
C TYR A 180 -8.94 7.52 -10.09
N MET A 181 -9.00 8.32 -11.16
CA MET A 181 -9.40 7.82 -12.47
C MET A 181 -8.43 6.77 -13.00
N TYR A 182 -7.13 6.99 -12.89
CA TYR A 182 -6.11 6.06 -13.39
C TYR A 182 -6.13 4.73 -12.63
N ILE A 183 -6.28 4.79 -11.30
CA ILE A 183 -6.43 3.62 -10.44
C ILE A 183 -7.74 2.91 -10.71
N GLY A 184 -8.85 3.64 -10.85
CA GLY A 184 -10.15 3.07 -11.17
C GLY A 184 -10.17 2.37 -12.54
N ASP A 185 -9.50 2.94 -13.53
CA ASP A 185 -9.33 2.29 -14.84
C ASP A 185 -8.50 1.01 -14.74
N TRP A 186 -7.43 1.02 -13.95
CA TRP A 186 -6.63 -0.20 -13.70
C TRP A 186 -7.47 -1.27 -13.01
N ASN A 187 -8.14 -0.94 -11.90
CA ASN A 187 -8.97 -1.88 -11.15
C ASN A 187 -10.04 -2.52 -12.04
N ARG A 188 -10.70 -1.73 -12.89
CA ARG A 188 -11.67 -2.24 -13.87
C ARG A 188 -11.05 -3.25 -14.84
N VAL A 189 -9.82 -3.01 -15.29
CA VAL A 189 -9.09 -3.90 -16.21
C VAL A 189 -8.68 -5.20 -15.52
N VAL A 190 -8.21 -5.14 -14.28
CA VAL A 190 -7.72 -6.31 -13.54
C VAL A 190 -8.80 -7.06 -12.74
N GLY A 191 -10.01 -6.51 -12.66
CA GLY A 191 -11.17 -7.14 -12.01
C GLY A 191 -11.26 -6.94 -10.50
N LEU A 192 -10.78 -5.79 -9.99
CA LEU A 192 -10.91 -5.34 -8.59
C LEU A 192 -12.12 -4.43 -8.37
#